data_AF-A0AAE1BNW2-F1
#
_entry.id   AF-A0AAE1BNW2-F1
#
_cell.length_a   1.000
_cell.length_b   1.000
_cell.length_c   1.000
_cell.angle_alpha   90.00
_cell.angle_beta   90.00
_cell.angle_gamma   90.00
#
_symmetry.space_group_name_H-M   'P 1'
#
loop_
_entity.id
_entity.type
_entity.pdbx_description
1 polymer ?
#
loop_
_entity_poly.entity_id
_entity_poly.type
_entity_poly.pdbx_seq_one_letter_code
_entity_poly.pdbx_strand_id
1 'polypeptide(L)'
;MWTFGPAETTPSGWQVFKDMAKVRFSCQRCSHGWTSMYGMVVFYYHWDTASNQGNVRFLLTGQKCNHCNPDGFETPMWYPEEAQKVMTNLYHEVANRVYQLQTPPLIRDRRHGRPRHQHNSSMCQACRQGLCKTSKVLQAVSSSS
;
A
#
# COMPACT_ATOMS: atom_id res chain seq x y z
N MET A 1 -5.29 -19.95 -12.06
CA MET A 1 -4.48 -19.91 -10.82
C MET A 1 -3.82 -18.54 -10.70
N TRP A 2 -3.59 -18.02 -9.49
CA TRP A 2 -2.90 -16.73 -9.29
C TRP A 2 -1.50 -16.92 -8.72
N THR A 3 -0.51 -16.19 -9.23
CA THR A 3 0.81 -16.07 -8.60
C THR A 3 0.93 -14.75 -7.84
N PHE A 4 1.67 -14.75 -6.73
CA PHE A 4 1.87 -13.59 -5.87
C PHE A 4 3.34 -13.50 -5.45
N GLY A 5 3.94 -12.32 -5.56
CA GLY A 5 5.36 -12.13 -5.22
C GLY A 5 5.79 -10.65 -5.25
N PRO A 6 7.02 -10.33 -4.84
CA PRO A 6 7.53 -8.97 -4.86
C PRO A 6 7.73 -8.46 -6.30
N ALA A 7 7.61 -7.14 -6.48
CA ALA A 7 7.95 -6.46 -7.73
C ALA A 7 9.45 -6.09 -7.73
N GLU A 8 10.25 -6.80 -8.53
CA GLU A 8 11.66 -6.45 -8.77
C GLU A 8 11.79 -5.13 -9.53
N THR A 9 10.89 -4.91 -10.49
CA THR A 9 10.71 -3.68 -11.25
C THR A 9 9.23 -3.37 -11.38
N THR A 10 8.89 -2.12 -11.74
CA THR A 10 7.50 -1.74 -11.99
C THR A 10 7.02 -2.37 -13.30
N PRO A 11 6.06 -3.32 -13.27
CA PRO A 11 5.58 -3.95 -14.50
C PRO A 11 4.85 -2.93 -15.38
N SER A 12 5.15 -2.91 -16.68
CA SER A 12 4.47 -2.05 -17.65
C SER A 12 3.17 -2.68 -18.12
N GLY A 13 2.11 -1.87 -18.24
CA GLY A 13 0.79 -2.31 -18.76
C GLY A 13 -0.07 -3.11 -17.79
N TRP A 14 0.36 -3.28 -16.53
CA TRP A 14 -0.42 -3.98 -15.51
C TRP A 14 -1.36 -3.01 -14.79
N GLN A 15 -2.48 -3.53 -14.28
CA GLN A 15 -3.38 -2.75 -13.43
C GLN A 15 -2.69 -2.43 -12.11
N VAL A 16 -2.98 -1.26 -11.54
CA VAL A 16 -2.34 -0.76 -10.32
C VAL A 16 -3.38 -0.48 -9.25
N PHE A 17 -3.26 -1.18 -8.12
CA PHE A 17 -4.04 -0.95 -6.92
C PHE A 17 -3.14 -0.52 -5.77
N LYS A 18 -3.52 0.53 -5.04
CA LYS A 18 -2.73 1.08 -3.93
C LYS A 18 -3.55 1.05 -2.67
N ASP A 19 -2.92 0.68 -1.57
CA ASP A 19 -3.55 0.74 -0.26
C ASP A 19 -2.59 1.23 0.81
N MET A 20 -3.16 1.86 1.84
CA MET A 20 -2.43 2.39 2.98
C MET A 20 -2.80 1.65 4.25
N ALA A 21 -1.82 1.55 5.13
CA ALA A 21 -1.90 0.80 6.37
C ALA A 21 -1.09 1.46 7.48
N LYS A 22 -1.43 1.10 8.71
CA LYS A 22 -0.56 1.36 9.86
C LYS A 22 0.58 0.35 9.87
N VAL A 23 1.81 0.83 9.92
CA VAL A 23 3.02 -0.01 9.94
C VAL A 23 4.02 0.49 10.98
N ARG A 24 4.97 -0.37 11.34
CA ARG A 24 6.11 -0.02 12.19
C ARG A 24 7.39 -0.06 11.38
N PHE A 25 8.34 0.81 11.69
CA PHE A 25 9.70 0.77 11.18
C PHE A 25 10.67 0.62 12.35
N SER A 26 11.84 0.05 12.06
CA SER A 26 12.96 -0.03 12.98
C SER A 26 14.23 0.25 12.20
N CYS A 27 14.96 1.29 12.59
CA CYS A 27 16.21 1.62 11.94
C CYS A 27 17.27 0.56 12.25
N GLN A 28 17.88 -0.01 11.21
CA GLN A 28 18.94 -1.01 11.39
C GLN A 28 20.25 -0.41 11.93
N ARG A 29 20.44 0.92 11.81
CA ARG A 29 21.67 1.61 12.24
C ARG A 29 21.65 2.08 13.69
N CYS A 30 20.52 2.63 14.14
CA CYS A 30 20.41 3.26 15.47
C CYS A 30 19.32 2.65 16.36
N SER A 31 18.66 1.58 15.90
CA SER A 31 17.57 0.89 16.60
C SER A 31 16.37 1.77 16.94
N HIS A 32 16.30 3.00 16.42
CA HIS A 32 15.15 3.87 16.59
C HIS A 32 13.94 3.26 15.86
N GLY A 33 12.85 3.02 16.61
CA GLY A 33 11.61 2.50 16.09
C GLY A 33 10.51 3.56 16.06
N TRP A 34 9.73 3.59 14.99
CA TRP A 34 8.60 4.51 14.85
C TRP A 34 7.41 3.84 14.16
N THR A 35 6.23 4.43 14.32
CA THR A 35 4.99 3.98 13.67
C THR A 35 4.58 5.00 12.62
N SER A 36 4.06 4.52 11.48
CA SER A 36 3.47 5.36 10.46
C SER A 36 2.06 4.91 10.13
N MET A 37 1.14 5.86 9.97
CA MET A 37 -0.21 5.61 9.44
C MET A 37 -0.26 5.59 7.91
N TYR A 38 0.89 5.78 7.26
CA TYR A 38 1.05 5.94 5.81
C TYR A 38 2.01 4.89 5.25
N GLY A 39 2.03 3.68 5.82
CA GLY A 39 2.68 2.55 5.17
C GLY A 39 1.93 2.23 3.88
N MET A 40 2.60 2.28 2.74
CA MET A 40 1.96 2.07 1.44
C MET A 40 2.41 0.74 0.84
N VAL A 41 1.42 0.00 0.34
CA VAL A 41 1.61 -1.12 -0.58
C VAL A 41 1.04 -0.74 -1.94
N VAL A 42 1.77 -1.09 -3.00
CA VAL A 42 1.29 -1.04 -4.37
C VAL A 42 1.21 -2.47 -4.89
N PHE A 43 0.06 -2.86 -5.40
CA PHE A 43 -0.17 -4.11 -6.11
C PHE A 43 -0.27 -3.83 -7.60
N TYR A 44 0.56 -4.52 -8.37
CA TYR A 44 0.48 -4.63 -9.81
C TYR A 44 -0.18 -5.95 -10.12
N TYR A 45 -1.22 -5.98 -10.94
CA TYR A 45 -1.88 -7.23 -11.29
C TYR A 45 -2.30 -7.26 -12.75
N HIS A 46 -2.30 -8.45 -13.34
CA HIS A 46 -2.88 -8.69 -14.65
C HIS A 46 -3.42 -10.12 -14.75
N TRP A 47 -4.37 -10.30 -15.65
CA TRP A 47 -4.80 -11.60 -16.12
C TRP A 47 -4.12 -11.90 -17.45
N ASP A 48 -3.38 -13.01 -17.52
CA ASP A 48 -2.80 -13.53 -18.74
C ASP A 48 -3.80 -14.48 -19.40
N THR A 49 -4.35 -14.07 -20.54
CA THR A 49 -5.29 -14.90 -21.31
C THR A 49 -4.59 -16.06 -22.00
N ALA A 50 -3.31 -15.94 -22.34
CA ALA A 50 -2.56 -16.98 -23.05
C ALA A 50 -2.25 -18.17 -22.13
N SER A 51 -1.84 -17.89 -20.89
CA SER A 51 -1.56 -18.94 -19.89
C SER A 51 -2.74 -19.26 -18.96
N ASN A 52 -3.86 -18.54 -19.11
CA ASN A 52 -5.06 -18.63 -18.25
C ASN A 52 -4.72 -18.49 -16.74
N GLN A 53 -3.83 -17.55 -16.43
CA GLN A 53 -3.30 -17.32 -15.10
C GLN A 53 -3.36 -15.84 -14.72
N GLY A 54 -3.55 -15.59 -13.43
CA GLY A 54 -3.43 -14.25 -12.87
C GLY A 54 -2.06 -14.07 -12.23
N ASN A 55 -1.52 -12.87 -12.30
CA ASN A 55 -0.29 -12.53 -11.61
C ASN A 55 -0.50 -11.27 -10.78
N VAL A 56 0.02 -11.28 -9.56
CA VAL A 56 0.15 -10.11 -8.69
C VAL A 56 1.61 -9.93 -8.33
N ARG A 57 2.10 -8.69 -8.44
CA ARG A 57 3.39 -8.26 -7.90
C ARG A 57 3.18 -7.12 -6.92
N PHE A 58 3.88 -7.11 -5.80
CA PHE A 58 3.71 -6.07 -4.77
C PHE A 58 5.00 -5.29 -4.52
N LEU A 59 4.84 -4.00 -4.21
CA LEU A 59 5.90 -3.12 -3.74
C LEU A 59 5.50 -2.55 -2.38
N LEU A 60 6.36 -2.76 -1.38
CA LEU A 60 6.24 -2.14 -0.06
C LEU A 60 7.17 -0.93 -0.01
N THR A 61 6.63 0.27 0.21
CA THR A 61 7.45 1.48 0.27
C THR A 61 7.97 1.71 1.69
N GLY A 62 9.24 2.06 1.81
CA GLY A 62 9.91 2.32 3.08
C GLY A 62 9.87 3.79 3.54
N GLN A 63 10.48 4.02 4.71
CA GLN A 63 10.70 5.37 5.27
C GLN A 63 12.13 5.52 5.77
N LYS A 64 12.71 6.71 5.62
CA LYS A 64 14.00 7.06 6.21
C LYS A 64 13.85 7.20 7.72
N CYS A 65 14.87 6.77 8.46
CA CYS A 65 14.95 7.06 9.89
C CYS A 65 15.07 8.57 10.11
N ASN A 66 14.17 9.14 10.91
CA ASN A 66 14.19 10.56 11.26
C ASN A 66 15.27 10.94 12.27
N HIS A 67 15.93 9.96 12.89
CA HIS A 67 16.94 10.19 13.93
C HIS A 67 18.36 10.28 13.34
N CYS A 68 18.77 9.29 12.54
CA CYS A 68 20.10 9.27 11.91
C CYS A 68 20.09 9.59 10.40
N ASN A 69 18.90 9.80 9.82
CA ASN A 69 18.68 10.22 8.43
C ASN A 69 19.59 9.54 7.39
N PRO A 70 19.56 8.19 7.28
CA PRO A 70 20.38 7.48 6.32
C PRO A 70 19.94 7.77 4.87
N ASP A 71 20.79 7.42 3.91
CA ASP A 71 20.44 7.54 2.49
C ASP A 71 19.35 6.55 2.06
N GLY A 72 19.32 5.37 2.68
CA GLY A 72 18.36 4.30 2.41
C GLY A 72 17.03 4.40 3.16
N PHE A 73 16.08 3.59 2.73
CA PHE A 73 14.76 3.46 3.36
C PHE A 73 14.70 2.17 4.19
N GLU A 74 14.05 2.25 5.35
CA GLU A 74 13.74 1.06 6.15
C GLU A 74 12.46 0.39 5.64
N THR A 75 12.48 -0.93 5.56
CA THR A 75 11.31 -1.75 5.17
C THR A 75 10.23 -1.70 6.27
N PRO A 76 8.95 -1.57 5.91
CA PRO A 76 7.87 -1.59 6.89
C PRO A 76 7.66 -2.99 7.47
N MET A 77 7.45 -3.05 8.78
CA MET A 77 6.89 -4.19 9.48
C MET A 77 5.38 -4.00 9.60
N TRP A 78 4.64 -4.99 9.10
CA TRP A 78 3.19 -4.96 9.05
C TRP A 78 2.58 -5.65 10.25
N TYR A 79 1.49 -5.07 10.77
CA TYR A 79 0.65 -5.78 11.72
C TYR A 79 -0.21 -6.80 10.97
N PRO A 80 -0.45 -8.00 11.53
CA PRO A 80 -1.22 -9.04 10.85
C PRO A 80 -2.59 -8.57 10.33
N GLU A 81 -3.31 -7.81 11.13
CA GLU A 81 -4.62 -7.25 10.78
C GLU A 81 -4.56 -6.23 9.65
N GLU A 82 -3.49 -5.45 9.58
CA GLU A 82 -3.27 -4.47 8.51
C GLU A 82 -2.90 -5.17 7.20
N ALA A 83 -2.09 -6.23 7.27
CA ALA A 83 -1.78 -7.09 6.14
C ALA A 83 -3.03 -7.78 5.61
N GLN A 84 -3.85 -8.35 6.50
CA GLN A 84 -5.14 -8.95 6.13
C GLN A 84 -6.04 -7.93 5.43
N LYS A 85 -6.17 -6.72 5.98
CA LYS A 85 -7.00 -5.66 5.41
C LYS A 85 -6.62 -5.31 3.97
N VAL A 86 -5.33 -5.08 3.70
CA VAL A 86 -4.88 -4.72 2.33
C VAL A 86 -5.02 -5.88 1.36
N MET A 87 -4.85 -7.13 1.83
CA MET A 87 -5.07 -8.32 1.00
C MET A 87 -6.55 -8.55 0.69
N THR A 88 -7.45 -8.31 1.64
CA THR A 88 -8.90 -8.34 1.40
C THR A 88 -9.32 -7.28 0.38
N ASN A 89 -8.77 -6.06 0.49
CA ASN A 89 -9.04 -5.00 -0.48
C ASN A 89 -8.52 -5.34 -1.88
N LEU A 90 -7.33 -5.94 -2.00
CA LEU A 90 -6.83 -6.46 -3.26
C LEU A 90 -7.75 -7.54 -3.84
N TYR A 91 -8.23 -8.46 -3.00
CA TYR A 91 -9.18 -9.49 -3.42
C TYR A 91 -10.45 -8.88 -4.02
N HIS A 92 -11.04 -7.87 -3.35
CA HIS A 92 -12.19 -7.15 -3.89
C HIS A 92 -11.88 -6.46 -5.22
N GLU A 93 -10.74 -5.78 -5.33
CA GLU A 93 -10.33 -5.13 -6.58
C GLU A 93 -10.20 -6.14 -7.72
N VAL A 94 -9.53 -7.27 -7.49
CA VAL A 94 -9.36 -8.32 -8.52
C VAL A 94 -10.70 -8.96 -8.88
N ALA A 95 -11.52 -9.32 -7.88
CA ALA A 95 -12.85 -9.89 -8.10
C ALA A 95 -13.74 -8.98 -8.95
N ASN A 96 -13.70 -7.67 -8.69
CA ASN A 96 -14.47 -6.70 -9.45
C ASN A 96 -13.89 -6.44 -10.85
N ARG A 97 -12.58 -6.15 -10.95
CA ARG A 97 -11.97 -5.72 -12.22
C ARG A 97 -11.76 -6.85 -13.22
N VAL A 98 -11.36 -8.02 -12.74
CA VAL A 98 -10.99 -9.15 -13.61
C VAL A 98 -12.17 -10.07 -13.84
N TYR A 99 -13.00 -10.29 -12.82
CA TYR A 99 -14.12 -11.24 -12.87
C TYR A 99 -15.50 -10.60 -12.89
N GLN A 100 -15.58 -9.26 -12.87
CA GLN A 100 -16.83 -8.50 -12.95
C GLN A 100 -17.84 -8.86 -11.84
N LEU A 101 -17.34 -9.29 -10.69
CA LEU A 101 -18.15 -9.60 -9.53
C LEU A 101 -18.52 -8.33 -8.76
N GLN A 102 -19.70 -8.33 -8.14
CA GLN A 102 -20.08 -7.29 -7.18
C GLN A 102 -19.33 -7.53 -5.88
N THR A 103 -18.66 -6.49 -5.36
CA THR A 103 -17.85 -6.59 -4.14
C THR A 103 -18.21 -5.50 -3.14
N PRO A 104 -18.04 -5.73 -1.83
CA PRO A 104 -18.19 -4.67 -0.84
C PRO A 104 -17.24 -3.49 -1.11
N PRO A 105 -17.54 -2.30 -0.54
CA PRO A 105 -16.60 -1.19 -0.55
C PRO A 105 -15.26 -1.55 0.09
N LEU A 106 -14.19 -0.87 -0.33
CA LEU A 106 -12.86 -1.05 0.27
C LEU A 106 -12.87 -0.70 1.76
N ILE A 107 -12.21 -1.52 2.56
CA ILE A 107 -11.99 -1.30 4.00
C ILE A 107 -10.97 -0.17 4.15
N ARG A 108 -11.43 1.00 4.59
CA ARG A 108 -10.61 2.21 4.76
C ARG A 108 -10.12 2.41 6.19
N ASP A 109 -10.78 1.76 7.15
CA ASP A 109 -10.39 1.83 8.54
C ASP A 109 -9.00 1.23 8.75
N ARG A 110 -8.21 1.94 9.56
CA ARG A 110 -6.89 1.52 9.99
C ARG A 110 -6.96 1.25 11.48
N ARG A 111 -6.14 0.33 11.96
CA ARG A 111 -5.96 0.08 13.39
C ARG A 111 -5.73 1.40 14.11
N HIS A 112 -6.49 1.58 15.19
CA HIS A 112 -6.41 2.80 15.98
C HIS A 112 -4.97 3.11 16.39
N GLY A 113 -4.64 4.38 16.31
CA GLY A 113 -3.37 4.93 16.71
C GLY A 113 -3.56 6.39 17.09
N ARG A 114 -2.70 6.88 17.97
CA ARG A 114 -2.55 8.31 18.23
C ARG A 114 -1.32 8.78 17.46
N PRO A 115 -1.41 9.09 16.16
CA PRO A 115 -0.26 9.58 15.41
C PRO A 115 0.24 10.85 16.09
N ARG A 116 1.44 10.78 16.70
CA ARG A 116 2.03 11.92 17.41
C ARG A 116 2.55 12.99 16.44
N HIS A 117 2.78 12.63 15.18
CA HIS A 117 3.38 13.49 14.18
C HIS A 117 2.65 13.41 12.83
N GLN A 118 2.61 14.54 12.13
CA GLN A 118 2.12 14.61 10.76
C GLN A 118 3.05 13.85 9.82
N HIS A 119 2.51 13.41 8.68
CA HIS A 119 3.25 12.68 7.66
C HIS A 119 4.40 13.53 7.10
N ASN A 120 5.64 13.05 7.24
CA ASN A 120 6.81 13.72 6.66
C ASN A 120 7.11 13.15 5.26
N SER A 121 6.77 13.93 4.22
CA SER A 121 6.91 13.52 2.82
C SER A 121 8.36 13.39 2.36
N SER A 122 9.32 14.14 2.95
CA SER A 122 10.73 14.06 2.56
C SER A 122 11.38 12.73 2.97
N MET A 123 10.86 12.11 4.02
CA MET A 123 11.33 10.83 4.55
C MET A 123 10.57 9.63 3.97
N CYS A 124 9.51 9.85 3.19
CA CYS A 124 8.65 8.79 2.67
C CYS A 124 9.04 8.38 1.25
N GLN A 125 9.37 7.11 1.03
CA GLN A 125 9.72 6.59 -0.30
C GLN A 125 8.55 6.74 -1.29
N ALA A 126 7.32 6.43 -0.86
CA ALA A 126 6.13 6.59 -1.68
C ALA A 126 5.92 8.05 -2.12
N CYS A 127 6.19 9.04 -1.26
CA CYS A 127 6.12 10.46 -1.65
C CYS A 127 7.16 10.80 -2.72
N ARG A 128 8.41 10.37 -2.54
CA ARG A 128 9.49 10.61 -3.53
C ARG A 128 9.19 9.97 -4.88
N GLN A 129 8.46 8.85 -4.88
CA GLN A 129 8.00 8.16 -6.09
C GLN A 129 6.64 8.69 -6.60
N GLY A 130 6.05 9.71 -5.96
CA GLY A 130 4.75 10.28 -6.36
C GLY A 130 3.53 9.39 -6.07
N LEU A 131 3.69 8.31 -5.30
CA LEU A 131 2.66 7.31 -5.04
C LEU A 131 1.67 7.72 -3.93
N CYS A 132 2.12 8.52 -2.95
CA CYS A 132 1.29 8.99 -1.83
C CYS A 132 0.15 9.94 -2.21
N LYS A 133 0.14 10.49 -3.44
CA LYS A 133 -0.92 11.40 -3.89
C LYS A 133 -2.20 10.60 -4.09
N THR A 134 -3.04 10.52 -3.07
CA THR A 134 -4.44 10.15 -3.21
C THR A 134 -5.08 11.19 -4.12
N SER A 135 -5.58 10.76 -5.28
CA SER A 135 -6.41 11.64 -6.12
C SER A 135 -7.55 12.18 -5.24
N LYS A 136 -7.77 13.50 -5.27
CA LYS A 136 -8.82 14.21 -4.51
C LYS A 136 -10.26 13.84 -4.92
N VAL A 137 -10.45 12.77 -5.70
CA VAL A 137 -11.76 12.36 -6.20
C VAL A 137 -12.27 11.23 -5.32
N LEU A 138 -12.94 11.58 -4.21
CA LEU A 138 -13.98 10.81 -3.48
C LEU A 138 -14.27 11.45 -2.10
N GLN A 139 -14.39 12.78 -2.06
CA GLN A 139 -15.08 13.52 -0.98
C GLN A 139 -15.98 14.57 -1.62
N ALA A 140 -17.00 14.12 -2.36
CA ALA A 140 -18.08 14.97 -2.83
C ALA A 140 -19.32 14.13 -3.16
N VAL A 141 -19.72 13.18 -2.30
CA VAL A 141 -21.08 12.62 -2.33
C VAL A 141 -21.50 12.25 -0.91
N SER A 142 -21.76 13.26 -0.08
CA SER A 142 -22.57 13.11 1.14
C SER A 142 -22.91 14.49 1.74
N SER A 143 -23.52 15.35 0.93
CA SER A 143 -24.19 16.56 1.41
C SER A 143 -25.30 17.00 0.46
N SER A 144 -26.33 16.17 0.27
CA SER A 144 -27.62 16.63 -0.25
C SER A 144 -28.64 15.48 -0.28
N SER A 145 -29.42 15.37 0.79
CA SER A 145 -30.89 15.18 0.84
C SER A 145 -31.26 14.63 2.21
#